data_AF-A0A4R2P4D4-F1
#
_entry.id   AF-A0A4R2P4D4-F1
#
_cell.length_a   1.000
_cell.length_b   1.000
_cell.length_c   1.000
_cell.angle_alpha   90.00
_cell.angle_beta   90.00
_cell.angle_gamma   90.00
#
_symmetry.space_group_name_H-M   'P 1'
#
loop_
_entity.id
_entity.type
_entity.pdbx_description
1 polymer ?
#
loop_
_entity_poly.entity_id
_entity_poly.type
_entity_poly.pdbx_seq_one_letter_code
_entity_poly.pdbx_strand_id
1 'polypeptide(L)'
;MKYEIRKTPKTRQFELVHDGEVVQKVCRSCGHVKLIEDFHRYSAGHTRPDCRDCHNKRQRKYIQNIKLKRIAYRNNSRARLQGAPDTLTEQDVKELFEFADGKCMISGKECETFEVDHLQALSKCWLGSTAGNVILVSPGVNRKKGTLSIFEFAKSESSKGLIDLYQLRKTFDYLASKYGITTERYVGFLLDCEELAKRQKELLSKN
;
A
#
# COMPACT_ATOMS: atom_id res chain seq x y z
N MET A 1 -10.36 52.20 6.44
CA MET A 1 -9.63 50.92 6.44
C MET A 1 -8.96 50.75 7.79
N LYS A 2 -9.32 49.71 8.54
CA LYS A 2 -8.73 49.45 9.87
C LYS A 2 -7.91 48.16 9.79
N TYR A 3 -6.63 48.27 10.13
CA TYR A 3 -5.76 47.12 10.35
C TYR A 3 -5.56 46.92 11.84
N GLU A 4 -5.64 45.67 12.29
CA GLU A 4 -5.32 45.30 13.66
C GLU A 4 -4.47 44.04 13.68
N ILE A 5 -3.53 44.00 14.63
CA ILE A 5 -2.75 42.79 14.90
C ILE A 5 -3.31 42.15 16.15
N ARG A 6 -3.72 40.89 16.04
CA ARG A 6 -4.20 40.10 17.18
C ARG A 6 -3.35 38.85 17.39
N LYS A 7 -3.35 38.34 18.62
CA LYS A 7 -2.74 37.05 18.96
C LYS A 7 -3.82 35.99 19.11
N THR A 8 -3.63 34.83 18.49
CA THR A 8 -4.54 33.70 18.68
C THR A 8 -4.44 33.18 20.13
N PRO A 9 -5.56 32.83 20.80
CA PRO A 9 -5.51 32.40 22.20
C PRO A 9 -4.71 31.10 22.41
N LYS A 10 -4.91 30.11 21.53
CA LYS A 10 -4.32 28.77 21.69
C LYS A 10 -2.87 28.68 21.22
N THR A 11 -2.56 29.26 20.06
CA THR A 11 -1.24 29.12 19.44
C THR A 11 -0.36 30.35 19.62
N ARG A 12 -0.90 31.44 20.19
CA ARG A 12 -0.22 32.73 20.37
C ARG A 12 0.39 33.30 19.09
N GLN A 13 -0.16 32.90 17.94
CA GLN A 13 0.27 33.36 16.62
C GLN A 13 -0.26 34.76 16.36
N PHE A 14 0.54 35.57 15.68
CA PHE A 14 0.09 36.88 15.21
C PHE A 14 -0.74 36.72 13.94
N GLU A 15 -1.87 37.41 13.90
CA GLU A 15 -2.77 37.55 12.76
C GLU A 15 -2.95 39.03 12.45
N LEU A 16 -2.81 39.40 11.17
CA LEU A 16 -3.20 40.71 10.66
C LEU A 16 -4.66 40.61 10.19
N VAL A 17 -5.51 41.46 10.76
CA VAL A 17 -6.92 41.55 10.42
C VAL A 17 -7.16 42.86 9.68
N HIS A 18 -7.87 42.79 8.56
CA HIS A 18 -8.30 43.92 7.77
C HIS A 18 -9.83 43.90 7.72
N ASP A 19 -10.46 44.97 8.22
CA ASP A 19 -11.91 45.15 8.21
C ASP A 19 -12.69 43.93 8.75
N GLY A 20 -12.15 43.29 9.80
CA GLY A 20 -12.74 42.13 10.48
C GLY A 20 -12.28 40.77 9.96
N GLU A 21 -11.59 40.71 8.82
CA GLU A 21 -11.11 39.47 8.19
C GLU A 21 -9.60 39.27 8.37
N VAL A 22 -9.18 38.03 8.67
CA VAL A 22 -7.75 37.70 8.75
C VAL A 22 -7.16 37.65 7.35
N VAL A 23 -6.25 38.55 7.03
CA VAL A 23 -5.57 38.61 5.72
C VAL A 23 -4.19 37.97 5.75
N GLN A 24 -3.47 38.04 6.88
CA GLN A 24 -2.16 37.42 7.05
C GLN A 24 -2.02 36.78 8.43
N LYS A 25 -1.12 35.80 8.52
CA LYS A 25 -0.81 35.08 9.75
C LYS A 25 0.64 34.62 9.79
N VAL A 26 1.23 34.64 10.97
CA VAL A 26 2.56 34.04 11.23
C VAL A 26 2.42 32.52 11.31
N CYS A 27 3.11 31.78 10.44
CA CYS A 27 3.15 30.32 10.50
C CYS A 27 3.82 29.82 11.78
N ARG A 28 3.20 28.86 12.49
CA ARG A 28 3.74 28.32 13.75
C ARG A 28 5.02 27.51 13.55
N SER A 29 5.18 26.87 12.38
CA SER A 29 6.32 26.01 12.10
C SER A 29 7.56 26.77 11.60
N CYS A 30 7.39 27.72 10.66
CA CYS A 30 8.52 28.44 10.07
C CYS A 30 8.68 29.89 10.56
N GLY A 31 7.74 30.42 11.35
CA GLY A 31 7.81 31.79 11.88
C GLY A 31 7.57 32.90 10.86
N HIS A 32 7.42 32.60 9.58
CA HIS A 32 7.19 33.62 8.54
C HIS A 32 5.73 34.10 8.52
N VAL A 33 5.55 35.40 8.27
CA VAL A 33 4.25 35.99 7.91
C VAL A 33 3.87 35.51 6.52
N LYS A 34 2.65 35.02 6.37
CA LYS A 34 2.11 34.48 5.11
C LYS A 34 0.67 34.96 4.90
N LEU A 35 0.21 34.96 3.66
CA LEU A 35 -1.18 35.28 3.35
C LEU A 35 -2.10 34.19 3.92
N ILE A 36 -3.33 34.53 4.26
CA ILE A 36 -4.27 33.56 4.84
C ILE A 36 -4.56 32.38 3.89
N GLU A 37 -4.45 32.62 2.57
CA GLU A 37 -4.58 31.61 1.53
C GLU A 37 -3.45 30.58 1.54
N ASP A 38 -2.25 30.92 2.05
CA ASP A 38 -1.12 30.00 2.21
C ASP A 38 -1.33 28.99 3.34
N PHE A 39 -2.50 28.95 3.96
CA PHE A 39 -2.88 27.99 4.99
C PHE A 39 -4.03 27.10 4.49
N HIS A 40 -4.02 25.82 4.86
CA HIS A 40 -5.17 24.95 4.61
C HIS A 40 -6.35 25.37 5.50
N ARG A 41 -7.56 25.31 4.95
CA ARG A 41 -8.80 25.51 5.70
C ARG A 41 -9.33 24.16 6.20
N TYR A 42 -9.86 24.15 7.42
CA TYR A 42 -10.69 23.07 7.92
C TYR A 42 -12.11 23.20 7.35
N SER A 43 -12.88 22.12 7.37
CA SER A 43 -14.29 22.12 6.94
C SER A 43 -15.14 23.13 7.73
N ALA A 44 -14.83 23.33 9.01
CA ALA A 44 -15.47 24.33 9.86
C ALA A 44 -14.97 25.77 9.62
N GLY A 45 -14.34 26.06 8.48
CA GLY A 45 -13.98 27.42 8.04
C GLY A 45 -12.69 28.02 8.61
N HIS A 46 -12.18 27.52 9.74
CA HIS A 46 -10.94 28.03 10.34
C HIS A 46 -9.67 27.55 9.61
N THR A 47 -8.58 28.30 9.72
CA THR A 47 -7.29 27.96 9.08
C THR A 47 -6.36 27.15 9.99
N ARG A 48 -5.51 26.32 9.39
CA ARG A 48 -4.44 25.62 10.10
C ARG A 48 -3.44 26.60 10.70
N PRO A 49 -2.76 26.23 11.80
CA PRO A 49 -1.70 27.05 12.39
C PRO A 49 -0.40 27.04 11.56
N ASP A 50 -0.21 26.03 10.70
CA ASP A 50 0.99 25.87 9.89
C ASP A 50 0.64 26.17 8.43
N CYS A 51 1.53 26.87 7.72
CA CYS A 51 1.37 27.11 6.29
C CYS A 51 1.35 25.79 5.51
N ARG A 52 0.81 25.83 4.29
CA ARG A 52 0.71 24.70 3.36
C ARG A 52 2.04 23.97 3.21
N ASP A 53 3.15 24.68 3.02
CA ASP A 53 4.47 24.08 2.84
C ASP A 53 4.92 23.29 4.07
N CYS A 54 4.82 23.89 5.25
CA CYS A 54 5.20 23.24 6.50
C CYS A 54 4.31 22.05 6.80
N HIS A 55 3.01 22.17 6.54
CA HIS A 55 2.06 21.09 6.68
C HIS A 55 2.39 19.94 5.72
N ASN A 56 2.58 20.24 4.43
CA ASN A 56 2.88 19.26 3.39
C ASN A 56 4.20 18.54 3.66
N LYS A 57 5.25 19.26 4.11
CA LYS A 57 6.53 18.65 4.50
C LYS A 57 6.34 17.65 5.64
N ARG A 58 5.58 18.01 6.67
CA ARG A 58 5.26 17.13 7.81
C ARG A 58 4.44 15.92 7.38
N GLN A 59 3.42 16.13 6.54
CA GLN A 59 2.58 15.06 6.01
C GLN A 59 3.39 14.08 5.18
N ARG A 60 4.28 14.56 4.29
CA ARG A 60 5.19 13.69 3.52
C ARG A 60 6.06 12.84 4.44
N LYS A 61 6.68 13.44 5.47
CA LYS A 61 7.49 12.70 6.45
C LYS A 61 6.68 11.66 7.22
N TYR A 62 5.48 12.03 7.68
CA TYR A 62 4.57 11.10 8.35
C TYR A 62 4.20 9.93 7.45
N ILE A 63 3.79 10.20 6.21
CA ILE A 63 3.42 9.18 5.22
C ILE A 63 4.59 8.23 4.92
N GLN A 64 5.81 8.76 4.81
CA GLN A 64 7.01 7.93 4.63
C GLN A 64 7.23 7.00 5.83
N ASN A 65 7.09 7.51 7.06
CA ASN A 65 7.26 6.73 8.28
C ASN A 65 6.21 5.61 8.45
N ILE A 66 5.03 5.76 7.86
CA ILE A 66 3.95 4.75 7.93
C ILE A 66 3.75 4.00 6.60
N LYS A 67 4.71 4.08 5.68
CA LYS A 67 4.57 3.54 4.32
C LYS A 67 4.23 2.06 4.33
N LEU A 68 4.95 1.26 5.10
CA LEU A 68 4.76 -0.20 5.18
C LEU A 68 3.42 -0.54 5.83
N LYS A 69 3.07 0.12 6.94
CA LYS A 69 1.74 0.03 7.56
C LYS A 69 0.59 0.30 6.59
N ARG A 70 0.73 1.34 5.74
CA ARG A 70 -0.30 1.67 4.74
C ARG A 70 -0.41 0.61 3.65
N ILE A 71 0.70 0.00 3.25
CA ILE A 71 0.71 -1.12 2.29
C ILE A 71 -0.07 -2.30 2.87
N ALA A 72 0.23 -2.70 4.10
CA ALA A 72 -0.47 -3.78 4.80
C ALA A 72 -1.97 -3.49 4.89
N TYR A 73 -2.33 -2.32 5.44
CA TYR A 73 -3.71 -1.88 5.61
C TYR A 73 -4.51 -1.89 4.30
N ARG A 74 -3.95 -1.34 3.21
CA ARG A 74 -4.62 -1.29 1.91
C ARG A 74 -4.91 -2.68 1.36
N ASN A 75 -3.95 -3.61 1.47
CA ASN A 75 -4.14 -4.96 0.97
C ASN A 75 -5.12 -5.77 1.83
N ASN A 76 -5.09 -5.60 3.16
CA ASN A 76 -6.07 -6.22 4.05
C ASN A 76 -7.48 -5.69 3.79
N SER A 77 -7.64 -4.38 3.60
CA SER A 77 -8.94 -3.80 3.24
C SER A 77 -9.50 -4.40 1.94
N ARG A 78 -8.66 -4.61 0.92
CA ARG A 78 -9.07 -5.28 -0.32
C ARG A 78 -9.51 -6.74 -0.07
N ALA A 79 -8.76 -7.48 0.74
CA ALA A 79 -9.09 -8.87 1.06
C ALA A 79 -10.39 -9.00 1.85
N ARG A 80 -10.59 -8.12 2.84
CA ARG A 80 -11.82 -8.04 3.63
C ARG A 80 -13.06 -7.79 2.79
N LEU A 81 -12.97 -6.93 1.77
CA LEU A 81 -14.07 -6.68 0.83
C LEU A 81 -14.44 -7.92 0.01
N GLN A 82 -13.52 -8.88 -0.14
CA GLN A 82 -13.75 -10.15 -0.85
C GLN A 82 -14.11 -11.30 0.12
N GLY A 83 -14.22 -11.04 1.43
CA GLY A 83 -14.41 -12.07 2.45
C GLY A 83 -13.20 -13.01 2.62
N ALA A 84 -12.03 -12.60 2.13
CA ALA A 84 -10.80 -13.38 2.17
C ALA A 84 -9.95 -13.04 3.42
N PRO A 85 -9.03 -13.92 3.85
CA PRO A 85 -8.13 -13.65 4.97
C PRO A 85 -7.34 -12.33 4.81
N ASP A 86 -7.23 -11.54 5.87
CA ASP A 86 -6.65 -10.19 5.83
C ASP A 86 -5.65 -9.94 6.97
N THR A 87 -4.71 -10.86 7.15
CA THR A 87 -3.78 -10.91 8.30
C THR A 87 -2.42 -10.27 8.06
N LEU A 88 -2.16 -9.67 6.89
CA LEU A 88 -0.87 -9.07 6.56
C LEU A 88 -0.49 -7.94 7.54
N THR A 89 0.68 -8.01 8.15
CA THR A 89 1.18 -7.01 9.10
C THR A 89 2.21 -6.07 8.47
N GLU A 90 2.55 -4.99 9.18
CA GLU A 90 3.66 -4.11 8.78
C GLU A 90 5.01 -4.85 8.77
N GLN A 91 5.21 -5.77 9.72
CA GLN A 91 6.41 -6.57 9.83
C GLN A 91 6.53 -7.56 8.66
N ASP A 92 5.43 -8.19 8.23
CA ASP A 92 5.42 -9.05 7.04
C ASP A 92 5.83 -8.28 5.78
N VAL A 93 5.34 -7.05 5.62
CA VAL A 93 5.70 -6.21 4.47
C VAL A 93 7.19 -5.84 4.54
N LYS A 94 7.71 -5.53 5.73
CA LYS A 94 9.14 -5.24 5.92
C LYS A 94 10.00 -6.43 5.50
N GLU A 95 9.72 -7.62 6.04
CA GLU A 95 10.41 -8.86 5.71
C GLU A 95 10.30 -9.21 4.23
N LEU A 96 9.17 -8.89 3.60
CA LEU A 96 8.96 -9.09 2.17
C LEU A 96 9.89 -8.21 1.33
N PHE A 97 10.07 -6.94 1.69
CA PHE A 97 11.04 -6.04 1.01
C PHE A 97 12.48 -6.48 1.25
N GLU A 98 12.82 -6.90 2.46
CA GLU A 98 14.14 -7.43 2.80
C GLU A 98 14.46 -8.70 2.01
N PHE A 99 13.51 -9.63 1.92
CA PHE A 99 13.68 -10.86 1.14
C PHE A 99 13.79 -10.59 -0.36
N ALA A 100 12.99 -9.67 -0.89
CA ALA A 100 13.02 -9.33 -2.31
C ALA A 100 14.37 -8.73 -2.73
N ASP A 101 15.07 -8.03 -1.83
CA ASP A 101 16.41 -7.47 -2.03
C ASP A 101 16.55 -6.75 -3.38
N GLY A 102 15.61 -5.86 -3.68
CA GLY A 102 15.59 -5.10 -4.93
C GLY A 102 15.30 -5.92 -6.19
N LYS A 103 14.79 -7.15 -6.07
CA LYS A 103 14.46 -8.04 -7.20
C LYS A 103 13.00 -8.47 -7.21
N CYS A 104 12.46 -8.63 -8.41
CA CYS A 104 11.11 -9.16 -8.63
C CYS A 104 11.04 -10.63 -8.21
N MET A 105 10.10 -10.98 -7.33
CA MET A 105 9.94 -12.33 -6.79
C MET A 105 9.43 -13.37 -7.80
N ILE A 106 9.09 -12.97 -9.03
CA ILE A 106 8.74 -13.89 -10.13
C ILE A 106 9.85 -13.95 -11.19
N SER A 107 10.38 -12.80 -11.59
CA SER A 107 11.30 -12.71 -12.73
C SER A 107 12.78 -12.65 -12.35
N GLY A 108 13.11 -12.46 -11.08
CA GLY A 108 14.48 -12.32 -10.57
C GLY A 108 15.20 -11.01 -10.96
N LYS A 109 14.56 -10.20 -11.81
CA LYS A 109 15.13 -8.95 -12.35
C LYS A 109 15.10 -7.85 -11.30
N GLU A 110 16.16 -7.06 -11.25
CA GLU A 110 16.22 -5.85 -10.44
C GLU A 110 15.16 -4.84 -10.88
N CYS A 111 14.55 -4.14 -9.92
CA CYS A 111 13.50 -3.16 -10.19
C CYS A 111 13.67 -1.93 -9.29
N GLU A 112 13.50 -0.74 -9.86
CA GLU A 112 13.49 0.51 -9.08
C GLU A 112 12.21 0.67 -8.24
N THR A 113 11.10 0.10 -8.74
CA THR A 113 9.79 0.16 -8.08
C THR A 113 9.17 -1.22 -8.02
N PHE A 114 8.41 -1.46 -6.95
CA PHE A 114 7.73 -2.72 -6.68
C PHE A 114 6.25 -2.51 -6.44
N GLU A 115 5.48 -3.47 -6.88
CA GLU A 115 4.07 -3.60 -6.54
C GLU A 115 3.84 -4.86 -5.72
N VAL A 116 2.92 -4.72 -4.77
CA VAL A 116 2.47 -5.82 -3.94
C VAL A 116 1.36 -6.56 -4.70
N ASP A 117 1.61 -7.84 -4.97
CA ASP A 117 0.69 -8.73 -5.67
C ASP A 117 0.43 -9.98 -4.81
N HIS A 118 -0.57 -10.77 -5.22
CA HIS A 118 -0.97 -12.00 -4.58
C HIS A 118 -0.64 -13.19 -5.46
N LEU A 119 0.06 -14.19 -4.92
CA LEU A 119 0.46 -15.40 -5.64
C LEU A 119 -0.78 -16.17 -6.13
N GLN A 120 -1.72 -16.42 -5.23
CA GLN A 120 -3.09 -16.74 -5.58
C GLN A 120 -3.91 -15.45 -5.61
N ALA A 121 -4.52 -15.18 -6.76
CA ALA A 121 -5.25 -13.93 -6.98
C ALA A 121 -6.38 -13.72 -5.97
N LEU A 122 -6.56 -12.47 -5.55
CA LEU A 122 -7.53 -12.10 -4.52
C LEU A 122 -8.97 -12.47 -4.89
N SER A 123 -9.31 -12.45 -6.17
CA SER A 123 -10.63 -12.84 -6.70
C SER A 123 -10.99 -14.31 -6.48
N LYS A 124 -10.04 -15.13 -6.01
CA LYS A 124 -10.29 -16.53 -5.64
C LYS A 124 -10.73 -16.69 -4.18
N CYS A 125 -10.64 -15.63 -3.38
CA CYS A 125 -11.14 -15.53 -2.01
C CYS A 125 -10.54 -16.50 -0.95
N TRP A 126 -9.74 -17.50 -1.31
CA TRP A 126 -9.21 -18.50 -0.36
C TRP A 126 -8.06 -17.99 0.50
N LEU A 127 -7.04 -17.37 -0.12
CA LEU A 127 -5.81 -17.01 0.59
C LEU A 127 -5.74 -15.57 1.08
N GLY A 128 -6.38 -14.64 0.37
CA GLY A 128 -6.43 -13.23 0.76
C GLY A 128 -5.06 -12.55 0.86
N SER A 129 -4.96 -11.54 1.72
CA SER A 129 -3.74 -10.79 2.02
C SER A 129 -3.07 -11.37 3.27
N THR A 130 -2.20 -12.35 3.06
CA THR A 130 -1.47 -13.05 4.13
C THR A 130 0.03 -13.09 3.81
N ALA A 131 0.87 -13.26 4.82
CA ALA A 131 2.33 -13.32 4.66
C ALA A 131 2.80 -14.38 3.66
N GLY A 132 2.06 -15.49 3.57
CA GLY A 132 2.34 -16.59 2.64
C GLY A 132 1.54 -16.56 1.35
N ASN A 133 0.89 -15.44 0.99
CA ASN A 133 0.28 -15.26 -0.33
C ASN A 133 0.73 -13.96 -1.02
N VAL A 134 1.36 -13.05 -0.29
CA VAL A 134 1.74 -11.73 -0.81
C VAL A 134 3.19 -11.74 -1.28
N ILE A 135 3.43 -11.16 -2.47
CA ILE A 135 4.74 -11.10 -3.13
C ILE A 135 5.04 -9.68 -3.64
N LEU A 136 6.32 -9.37 -3.84
CA LEU A 136 6.78 -8.15 -4.51
C LEU A 136 7.21 -8.45 -5.93
N VAL A 137 6.57 -7.76 -6.87
CA VAL A 137 6.81 -7.96 -8.31
C VAL A 137 7.03 -6.63 -9.00
N SER A 138 7.66 -6.68 -10.18
CA SER A 138 7.79 -5.49 -11.02
C SER A 138 6.41 -5.07 -11.56
N PRO A 139 6.19 -3.77 -11.83
CA PRO A 139 4.93 -3.32 -12.44
C PRO A 139 4.61 -4.00 -13.77
N GLY A 140 5.65 -4.37 -14.54
CA GLY A 140 5.50 -5.08 -15.80
C GLY A 140 4.96 -6.50 -15.61
N VAL A 141 5.49 -7.24 -14.63
CA VAL A 141 5.02 -8.58 -14.29
C VAL A 141 3.62 -8.51 -13.69
N ASN A 142 3.38 -7.61 -12.73
CA ASN A 142 2.06 -7.43 -12.09
C ASN A 142 0.96 -7.18 -13.14
N ARG A 143 1.20 -6.25 -14.07
CA ARG A 143 0.25 -5.95 -15.14
C ARG A 143 -0.05 -7.14 -16.05
N LYS A 144 0.94 -7.98 -16.34
CA LYS A 144 0.79 -9.16 -17.21
C LYS A 144 0.12 -10.34 -16.51
N LYS A 145 0.35 -10.48 -15.19
CA LYS A 145 -0.30 -11.48 -14.35
C LYS A 145 -1.76 -11.10 -14.07
N GLY A 146 -2.03 -9.84 -13.73
CA GLY A 146 -3.38 -9.34 -13.47
C GLY A 146 -4.09 -10.16 -12.39
N THR A 147 -5.26 -10.71 -12.72
CA THR A 147 -6.07 -11.53 -11.82
C THR A 147 -5.77 -13.03 -11.89
N LEU A 148 -4.73 -13.43 -12.63
CA LEU A 148 -4.29 -14.82 -12.68
C LEU A 148 -3.57 -15.19 -11.38
N SER A 149 -3.76 -16.43 -10.94
CA SER A 149 -2.84 -17.09 -10.01
C SER A 149 -1.47 -17.30 -10.66
N ILE A 150 -0.46 -17.63 -9.86
CA ILE A 150 0.86 -17.97 -10.38
C ILE A 150 0.83 -19.16 -11.33
N PHE A 151 -0.03 -20.16 -11.09
CA PHE A 151 -0.12 -21.35 -11.95
C PHE A 151 -0.81 -21.05 -13.28
N GLU A 152 -1.85 -20.22 -13.27
CA GLU A 152 -2.48 -19.77 -14.51
C GLU A 152 -1.55 -18.84 -15.28
N PHE A 153 -0.84 -17.95 -14.59
CA PHE A 153 0.14 -17.07 -15.21
C PHE A 153 1.27 -17.87 -15.83
N ALA A 154 1.82 -18.89 -15.15
CA ALA A 154 2.84 -19.76 -15.71
C ALA A 154 2.41 -20.51 -16.98
N LYS A 155 1.10 -20.71 -17.17
CA LYS A 155 0.53 -21.34 -18.37
C LYS A 155 0.09 -20.32 -19.43
N SER A 156 0.12 -19.02 -19.12
CA SER A 156 -0.36 -17.99 -20.03
C SER A 156 0.73 -17.55 -21.00
N GLU A 157 0.33 -17.22 -22.22
CA GLU A 157 1.20 -16.61 -23.23
C GLU A 157 1.83 -15.30 -22.74
N SER A 158 1.13 -14.56 -21.88
CA SER A 158 1.58 -13.30 -21.31
C SER A 158 2.78 -13.44 -20.36
N SER A 159 3.12 -14.65 -19.91
CA SER A 159 4.24 -14.90 -18.99
C SER A 159 5.56 -15.22 -19.69
N LYS A 160 5.56 -15.40 -21.02
CA LYS A 160 6.77 -15.74 -21.79
C LYS A 160 7.89 -14.73 -21.52
N GLY A 161 9.03 -15.24 -21.04
CA GLY A 161 10.22 -14.43 -20.70
C GLY A 161 10.10 -13.60 -19.41
N LEU A 162 9.04 -13.79 -18.63
CA LEU A 162 8.80 -13.08 -17.37
C LEU A 162 8.95 -13.96 -16.13
N ILE A 163 8.97 -15.28 -16.28
CA ILE A 163 9.15 -16.21 -15.16
C ILE A 163 10.57 -16.75 -15.17
N ASP A 164 11.25 -16.57 -14.04
CA ASP A 164 12.48 -17.27 -13.73
C ASP A 164 12.15 -18.38 -12.73
N LEU A 165 12.35 -19.64 -13.12
CA LEU A 165 11.96 -20.79 -12.29
C LEU A 165 12.78 -20.90 -11.00
N TYR A 166 14.05 -20.49 -11.04
CA TYR A 166 14.91 -20.52 -9.86
C TYR A 166 14.49 -19.44 -8.86
N GLN A 167 14.20 -18.23 -9.33
CA GLN A 167 13.63 -17.18 -8.49
C GLN A 167 12.26 -17.58 -7.95
N LEU A 168 11.40 -18.16 -8.79
CA LEU A 168 10.08 -18.57 -8.34
C LEU A 168 10.15 -19.66 -7.28
N ARG A 169 11.12 -20.59 -7.40
CA ARG A 169 11.40 -21.58 -6.35
C ARG A 169 11.79 -20.91 -5.03
N LYS A 170 12.73 -19.95 -5.05
CA LYS A 170 13.10 -19.17 -3.86
C LYS A 170 11.91 -18.48 -3.22
N THR A 171 11.03 -17.91 -4.05
CA THR A 171 9.81 -17.27 -3.58
C THR A 171 8.88 -18.28 -2.91
N PHE A 172 8.70 -19.48 -3.46
CA PHE A 172 7.92 -20.52 -2.79
C PHE A 172 8.57 -20.98 -1.49
N ASP A 173 9.90 -21.13 -1.44
CA ASP A 173 10.62 -21.49 -0.22
C ASP A 173 10.39 -20.45 0.89
N TYR A 174 10.45 -19.16 0.55
CA TYR A 174 10.17 -18.05 1.47
C TYR A 174 8.71 -18.04 1.96
N LEU A 175 7.75 -18.22 1.06
CA LEU A 175 6.33 -18.22 1.46
C LEU A 175 5.99 -19.47 2.30
N ALA A 176 6.59 -20.62 1.98
CA ALA A 176 6.46 -21.84 2.76
C ALA A 176 7.02 -21.67 4.18
N SER A 177 8.14 -20.96 4.33
CA SER A 177 8.74 -20.71 5.64
C SER A 177 7.85 -19.86 6.56
N LYS A 178 6.95 -19.02 6.00
CA LYS A 178 5.96 -18.28 6.80
C LYS A 178 4.94 -19.16 7.51
N TYR A 179 4.75 -20.39 7.03
CA TYR A 179 3.89 -21.39 7.65
C TYR A 179 4.68 -22.50 8.36
N GLY A 180 6.02 -22.45 8.34
CA GLY A 180 6.85 -23.51 8.90
C GLY A 180 6.69 -24.86 8.18
N ILE A 181 6.42 -24.85 6.88
CA ILE A 181 6.23 -26.05 6.07
C ILE A 181 7.26 -26.14 4.94
N THR A 182 7.39 -27.32 4.33
CA THR A 182 8.22 -27.51 3.13
C THR A 182 7.58 -26.86 1.91
N THR A 183 8.42 -26.54 0.93
CA THR A 183 7.99 -25.97 -0.35
C THR A 183 7.02 -26.88 -1.08
N GLU A 184 7.25 -28.19 -1.05
CA GLU A 184 6.37 -29.18 -1.69
C GLU A 184 4.99 -29.16 -1.04
N ARG A 185 4.91 -29.09 0.29
CA ARG A 185 3.63 -29.00 1.02
C ARG A 185 2.93 -27.67 0.75
N TYR A 186 3.68 -26.58 0.67
CA TYR A 186 3.13 -25.27 0.34
C TYR A 186 2.57 -25.22 -1.09
N VAL A 187 3.29 -25.75 -2.08
CA VAL A 187 2.79 -25.85 -3.46
C VAL A 187 1.55 -26.73 -3.55
N GLY A 188 1.52 -27.87 -2.85
CA GLY A 188 0.33 -28.72 -2.74
C GLY A 188 -0.87 -27.96 -2.19
N PHE A 189 -0.67 -27.23 -1.08
CA PHE A 189 -1.70 -26.37 -0.50
C PHE A 189 -2.23 -25.31 -1.48
N LEU A 190 -1.35 -24.65 -2.25
CA LEU A 190 -1.78 -23.70 -3.28
C LEU A 190 -2.63 -24.37 -4.37
N LEU A 191 -2.26 -25.58 -4.80
CA LEU A 191 -3.03 -26.35 -5.78
C LEU A 191 -4.41 -26.76 -5.24
N ASP A 192 -4.52 -27.10 -3.96
CA ASP A 192 -5.80 -27.37 -3.32
C ASP A 192 -6.69 -26.12 -3.31
N CYS A 193 -6.13 -24.95 -2.98
CA CYS A 193 -6.86 -23.69 -3.06
C CYS A 193 -7.31 -23.35 -4.48
N GLU A 194 -6.51 -23.69 -5.50
CA GLU A 194 -6.88 -23.52 -6.91
C GLU A 194 -8.08 -24.39 -7.30
N GLU A 195 -8.08 -25.65 -6.87
CA GLU A 195 -9.16 -26.59 -7.14
C GLU A 195 -10.46 -26.15 -6.45
N LEU A 196 -10.37 -25.70 -5.20
CA LEU A 196 -11.51 -25.15 -4.46
C LEU A 196 -12.09 -23.90 -5.16
N ALA A 197 -11.23 -23.01 -5.67
CA ALA A 197 -11.66 -21.82 -6.40
C ALA A 197 -12.44 -22.17 -7.68
N LYS A 198 -12.00 -23.21 -8.42
CA LYS A 198 -12.70 -23.68 -9.62
C LYS A 198 -14.08 -24.24 -9.27
N ARG A 199 -14.16 -25.11 -8.26
CA ARG A 199 -15.43 -25.70 -7.80
C ARG A 199 -16.43 -24.63 -7.36
N GLN A 200 -15.95 -23.64 -6.60
CA GLN A 200 -16.80 -22.51 -6.19
C GLN A 200 -17.34 -21.74 -7.40
N LYS A 201 -16.50 -21.45 -8.39
CA LYS A 201 -16.92 -20.77 -9.62
C LYS A 201 -17.97 -21.58 -10.39
N GLU A 202 -17.78 -22.90 -10.51
CA GLU A 202 -18.74 -23.79 -11.16
C GLU A 202 -20.10 -23.80 -10.44
N LEU A 203 -20.10 -23.87 -9.12
CA LEU A 203 -21.31 -23.82 -8.30
C LEU A 203 -22.05 -22.49 -8.47
N LEU A 204 -21.32 -21.38 -8.47
CA LEU A 204 -21.91 -20.04 -8.66
C LEU A 204 -22.39 -19.81 -10.09
N SER A 205 -21.81 -20.48 -11.09
CA SER A 205 -22.23 -20.37 -12.50
C SER A 205 -23.45 -21.23 -12.88
N LYS A 206 -23.84 -22.17 -12.01
CA LYS A 206 -24.99 -23.06 -12.21
C LYS A 206 -26.29 -22.53 -11.56
N ASN A 207 -26.19 -21.42 -10.83
CA ASN A 207 -27.31 -20.68 -10.23
C ASN A 207 -27.49 -19.36 -10.97
#